data_AF-A0A961QQQ0-F1
#
_entry.id   AF-A0A961QQQ0-F1
#
_cell.length_a   1.000
_cell.length_b   1.000
_cell.length_c   1.000
_cell.angle_alpha   90.00
_cell.angle_beta   90.00
_cell.angle_gamma   90.00
#
_symmetry.space_group_name_H-M   'P 1'
#
loop_
_entity.id
_entity.type
_entity.pdbx_description
1 polymer ?
#
loop_
_entity_poly.entity_id
_entity_poly.type
_entity_poly.pdbx_seq_one_letter_code
_entity_poly.pdbx_strand_id
1 'polypeptide(L)' 'MAEPAVGKITQVIGAVVDVQFEDHLPEILNALETDNNGKRLVLEVAQHLGESTVRT' A
#
# COMPACT_ATOMS: atom_id res chain seq x y z
N MET A 1 14.68 -6.33 13.18
CA MET A 1 13.67 -6.47 12.12
C MET A 1 12.78 -5.25 12.24
N ALA A 2 12.60 -4.46 11.18
CA ALA A 2 11.75 -3.28 11.24
C ALA A 2 10.28 -3.71 11.38
N GLU A 3 9.49 -2.98 12.17
CA GLU A 3 8.05 -3.20 12.26
C GLU A 3 7.38 -2.88 10.91
N PRO A 4 6.42 -3.70 10.45
CA PRO A 4 5.73 -3.45 9.19
C PRO A 4 4.88 -2.17 9.30
N ALA A 5 5.08 -1.23 8.39
CA ALA A 5 4.24 -0.04 8.29
C ALA A 5 2.81 -0.44 7.88
N VAL A 6 1.81 -0.02 8.66
CA VAL A 6 0.40 -0.28 8.36
C VAL A 6 -0.18 0.91 7.62
N GLY A 7 -0.75 0.65 6.44
CA GLY A 7 -1.41 1.65 5.61
C GLY A 7 -2.92 1.43 5.53
N LYS A 8 -3.65 2.48 5.15
CA LYS A 8 -5.09 2.46 4.91
C LYS A 8 -5.36 2.63 3.42
N ILE A 9 -6.14 1.72 2.84
CA ILE A 9 -6.65 1.87 1.46
C ILE A 9 -7.59 3.07 1.43
N THR A 10 -7.29 4.06 0.58
CA THR A 10 -8.10 5.28 0.41
C THR A 10 -8.94 5.22 -0.86
N GLN A 11 -8.45 4.54 -1.89
CA GLN A 11 -9.11 4.45 -3.18
C GLN A 11 -8.81 3.13 -3.90
N VAL A 12 -9.79 2.63 -4.64
CA VAL A 12 -9.66 1.44 -5.51
C VAL A 12 -10.25 1.78 -6.89
N ILE A 13 -9.41 1.78 -7.92
CA ILE A 13 -9.81 2.00 -9.32
C ILE A 13 -9.33 0.81 -10.14
N GLY A 14 -10.19 -0.21 -10.28
CA GLY A 14 -9.82 -1.45 -10.97
C GLY A 14 -8.68 -2.16 -10.26
N ALA A 15 -7.55 -2.33 -10.95
CA ALA A 15 -6.33 -2.93 -10.39
C ALA A 15 -5.43 -1.93 -9.64
N VAL A 16 -5.72 -0.62 -9.73
CA VAL A 16 -4.94 0.43 -9.09
C VAL A 16 -5.50 0.71 -7.70
N VAL A 17 -4.63 0.70 -6.68
CA VAL A 17 -5.02 0.95 -5.29
C VAL A 17 -4.14 2.04 -4.69
N ASP A 18 -4.77 3.07 -4.13
CA ASP A 18 -4.06 4.09 -3.37
C ASP A 18 -4.11 3.75 -1.88
N VAL A 19 -2.95 3.78 -1.23
CA VAL A 19 -2.77 3.44 0.17
C VAL A 19 -2.04 4.56 0.89
N GLN A 20 -2.65 5.10 1.94
CA GLN A 20 -2.06 6.14 2.77
C GLN A 20 -1.41 5.55 4.01
N PHE A 21 -0.23 6.02 4.36
CA PHE A 21 0.55 5.63 5.53
C PHE A 21 0.68 6.84 6.47
N GLU A 22 0.61 6.62 7.79
CA GLU A 22 0.78 7.71 8.76
C GLU A 22 2.27 8.00 9.05
N ASP A 23 3.09 6.95 9.11
CA ASP A 23 4.51 7.04 9.42
C ASP A 23 5.39 6.87 8.18
N HIS A 24 6.02 5.70 8.02
CA HIS A 24 7.00 5.43 6.99
C HIS A 24 6.34 4.99 5.69
N LEU A 25 6.68 5.68 4.60
CA LEU A 25 6.25 5.28 3.26
C LEU A 25 7.09 4.10 2.78
N PRO A 26 6.46 3.00 2.36
CA PRO A 26 7.17 1.91 1.69
C PRO A 26 7.82 2.41 0.40
N GLU A 27 9.02 1.90 0.10
CA GLU A 27 9.75 2.23 -1.12
C GLU A 27 9.03 1.71 -2.38
N ILE A 28 9.33 2.31 -3.53
CA ILE A 28 8.85 1.81 -4.82
C ILE A 28 9.39 0.39 -5.03
N LEU A 29 8.57 -0.48 -5.64
CA LEU A 29 8.76 -1.91 -5.80
C LEU A 29 8.60 -2.75 -4.51
N ASN A 30 8.33 -2.15 -3.35
CA ASN A 30 7.98 -2.92 -2.17
C ASN A 30 6.60 -3.56 -2.30
N ALA A 31 6.45 -4.75 -1.73
CA ALA A 31 5.17 -5.43 -1.63
C ALA A 31 4.36 -4.92 -0.43
N LEU A 32 3.06 -4.69 -0.63
CA LEU A 32 2.06 -4.54 0.41
C LEU A 32 1.20 -5.79 0.45
N GLU A 33 0.84 -6.24 1.65
CA GLU A 33 -0.02 -7.40 1.83
C GLU A 33 -1.30 -7.00 2.56
N THR A 34 -2.43 -7.53 2.11
CA THR A 34 -3.71 -7.35 2.79
C THR A 34 -4.56 -8.60 2.68
N ASP A 35 -5.48 -8.77 3.64
CA ASP A 35 -6.55 -9.75 3.51
C ASP A 35 -7.72 -9.14 2.75
N ASN A 36 -8.22 -9.85 1.76
CA ASN A 36 -9.44 -9.53 1.06
C ASN A 36 -10.41 -10.71 1.17
N ASN A 37 -11.20 -10.72 2.24
CA ASN A 37 -12.21 -11.75 2.52
C ASN A 37 -11.60 -13.17 2.58
N GLY A 38 -10.50 -13.32 3.33
CA GLY A 38 -9.79 -14.59 3.48
C GLY A 38 -8.85 -14.93 2.32
N LYS A 39 -8.67 -14.01 1.37
CA LYS A 39 -7.68 -14.14 0.28
C LYS A 39 -6.56 -13.15 0.50
N ARG A 40 -5.33 -13.67 0.59
CA ARG A 40 -4.13 -12.84 0.59
C ARG A 40 -3.99 -12.14 -0.76
N LEU A 41 -4.01 -10.82 -0.73
CA LEU A 41 -3.74 -9.97 -1.87
C LEU A 41 -2.38 -9.31 -1.66
N VAL A 42 -1.54 -9.35 -2.70
CA VAL A 42 -0.25 -8.68 -2.73
C VAL A 42 -0.33 -7.56 -3.76
N LEU A 43 0.08 -6.36 -3.35
CA LEU A 43 0.14 -5.15 -4.17
C LEU A 43 1.61 -4.71 -4.25
N GLU A 44 2.04 -4.13 -5.36
CA GLU A 44 3.42 -3.61 -5.51
C GLU A 44 3.38 -2.09 -5.55
N VAL A 45 4.20 -1.40 -4.77
CA VAL A 45 4.26 0.05 -4.81
C VAL A 45 4.84 0.53 -6.14
N ALA A 46 4.01 1.15 -6.98
CA ALA A 46 4.41 1.67 -8.29
C ALA A 46 4.91 3.13 -8.23
N GLN A 47 4.34 3.96 -7.34
CA GLN A 47 4.71 5.38 -7.22
C GLN A 47 4.32 5.98 -5.86
N HIS A 48 4.99 7.07 -5.49
CA HIS A 48 4.58 7.95 -4.39
C HIS A 48 3.78 9.12 -4.95
N LEU A 49 2.60 9.38 -4.39
CA LEU A 49 1.70 10.46 -4.84
C LEU A 49 1.85 11.77 -4.04
N GLY A 50 2.61 11.75 -2.93
CA GLY A 50 2.60 12.81 -1.93
C GLY A 50 1.54 12.54 -0.84
N GLU A 51 1.42 13.43 0.14
CA GLU A 51 0.43 13.32 1.25
C GLU A 51 0.45 11.96 1.96
N SER A 52 1.66 11.42 2.10
CA SER A 52 1.93 10.09 2.65
C SER A 52 1.17 8.95 1.95
N THR A 53 0.90 9.09 0.65
CA THR A 53 0.15 8.13 -0.15
C THR A 53 1.04 7.48 -1.21
N VAL A 54 0.91 6.16 -1.33
CA VAL A 54 1.49 5.38 -2.42
C VAL A 54 0.38 4.85 -3.32
N ARG A 55 0.71 4.63 -4.59
CA ARG A 55 -0.15 3.95 -5.55
C ARG A 55 0.48 2.63 -5.94
N THR A 56 -0.33 1.58 -5.88
CA THR A 56 0.02 0.21 -6.28
C THR A 56 -0.73 -0.21 -7.53
#